data_AF-A0A5C7S3I3-F1
#
_entry.id   AF-A0A5C7S3I3-F1
#
_cell.length_a   1.000
_cell.length_b   1.000
_cell.length_c   1.000
_cell.angle_alpha   90.00
_cell.angle_beta   90.00
_cell.angle_gamma   90.00
#
_symmetry.space_group_name_H-M   'P 1'
#
loop_
_entity.id
_entity.type
_entity.pdbx_description
1 polymer ?
#
loop_
_entity_poly.entity_id
_entity_poly.type
_entity_poly.pdbx_seq_one_letter_code
_entity_poly.pdbx_strand_id
1 'polypeptide(L)'
;MSGLNPQDMEILRQYAQSGNRELYWNYLAQKEGNDGYGLLALGVVRNDNVPGAVANIYAQNRARADGVNMSERQWERFGADLMRADFAERERMMGQGRPDLALNLPVRQVQDVHDRSFRAYGINEDAWTPRMLLDAARRHGGEREAESVWRGMRDNSYLGIGRGIGTSYNAAHRYNDAQFNAAEYLGNVTAARALATQSLPNTDPNRIGASSIYHMYSERDRSWSLVNTAGVAMGGMPVIIPERDPARIAELNDARAVRLHRREMRDDFTTTTRTGRSGAARRRSPRTSMCRPIRASRGVAAMRCINRSSRASCVCRAGTPSRTSG
;
A
#
# COMPACT_ATOMS: atom_id res chain seq x y z
N MET A 1 -0.42 11.60 -26.90
CA MET A 1 -1.77 12.03 -26.47
C MET A 1 -1.79 11.99 -24.95
N SER A 2 -2.34 13.01 -24.29
CA SER A 2 -2.51 12.98 -22.83
C SER A 2 -3.72 12.11 -22.47
N GLY A 3 -3.61 11.29 -21.43
CA GLY A 3 -4.72 10.48 -20.90
C GLY A 3 -4.74 9.01 -21.34
N LEU A 4 -5.84 8.32 -21.00
CA LEU A 4 -6.07 6.92 -21.35
C LEU A 4 -6.56 6.75 -22.79
N ASN A 5 -6.17 5.67 -23.44
CA ASN A 5 -6.68 5.26 -24.74
C ASN A 5 -7.57 3.99 -24.64
N PRO A 6 -8.23 3.55 -25.72
CA PRO A 6 -9.09 2.36 -25.69
C PRO A 6 -8.38 1.06 -25.26
N GLN A 7 -7.10 0.88 -25.62
CA GLN A 7 -6.31 -0.27 -25.19
C GLN A 7 -6.02 -0.24 -23.68
N ASP A 8 -5.74 0.95 -23.14
CA ASP A 8 -5.55 1.15 -21.71
C ASP A 8 -6.83 0.76 -20.94
N MET A 9 -8.00 1.17 -21.45
CA MET A 9 -9.29 0.83 -20.86
C MET A 9 -9.58 -0.67 -20.89
N GLU A 10 -9.22 -1.36 -21.96
CA GLU A 10 -9.40 -2.81 -22.04
C GLU A 10 -8.50 -3.55 -21.02
N ILE A 11 -7.26 -3.08 -20.82
CA ILE A 11 -6.39 -3.63 -19.78
C ILE A 11 -6.97 -3.40 -18.38
N LEU A 12 -7.42 -2.17 -18.09
CA LEU A 12 -8.03 -1.83 -16.81
C LEU A 12 -9.32 -2.62 -16.56
N ARG A 13 -10.14 -2.83 -17.59
CA ARG A 13 -11.35 -3.66 -17.52
C ARG A 13 -11.04 -5.08 -17.11
N GLN A 14 -10.03 -5.70 -17.73
CA GLN A 14 -9.65 -7.08 -17.42
C GLN A 14 -9.14 -7.22 -15.98
N TYR A 15 -8.38 -6.24 -15.47
CA TYR A 15 -8.00 -6.23 -14.05
C TYR A 15 -9.20 -5.97 -13.13
N ALA A 16 -10.12 -5.09 -13.49
CA ALA A 16 -11.33 -4.81 -12.72
C ALA A 16 -12.25 -6.05 -12.62
N GLN A 17 -12.42 -6.77 -13.72
CA GLN A 17 -13.23 -8.00 -13.81
C GLN A 17 -12.62 -9.14 -12.99
N SER A 18 -11.30 -9.35 -13.10
CA SER A 18 -10.59 -10.38 -12.34
C SER A 18 -10.39 -10.01 -10.86
N GLY A 19 -10.70 -8.78 -10.45
CA GLY A 19 -10.45 -8.30 -9.08
C GLY A 19 -8.98 -8.01 -8.79
N ASN A 20 -8.13 -7.88 -9.82
CA ASN A 20 -6.70 -7.68 -9.68
C ASN A 20 -6.33 -6.22 -9.33
N ARG A 21 -6.55 -5.86 -8.06
CA ARG A 21 -6.27 -4.52 -7.53
C ARG A 21 -4.80 -4.13 -7.73
N GLU A 22 -3.88 -5.04 -7.49
CA GLU A 22 -2.45 -4.72 -7.56
C GLU A 22 -2.04 -4.33 -8.99
N LEU A 23 -2.44 -5.11 -9.99
CA LEU A 23 -2.13 -4.80 -11.39
C LEU A 23 -2.92 -3.59 -11.91
N TYR A 24 -4.17 -3.40 -11.49
CA TYR A 24 -4.98 -2.24 -11.85
C TYR A 24 -4.30 -0.92 -11.44
N TRP A 25 -3.99 -0.77 -10.15
CA TRP A 25 -3.38 0.46 -9.62
C TRP A 25 -1.94 0.63 -10.10
N ASN A 26 -1.19 -0.47 -10.22
CA ASN A 26 0.16 -0.43 -10.78
C ASN A 26 0.16 0.00 -12.25
N TYR A 27 -0.84 -0.40 -13.04
CA TYR A 27 -0.95 0.04 -14.42
C TYR A 27 -1.16 1.55 -14.51
N LEU A 28 -2.13 2.10 -13.76
CA LEU A 28 -2.39 3.55 -13.68
C LEU A 28 -1.15 4.33 -13.22
N ALA A 29 -0.47 3.85 -12.18
CA ALA A 29 0.73 4.50 -11.64
C ALA A 29 1.91 4.57 -12.62
N GLN A 30 1.94 3.72 -13.64
CA GLN A 30 2.99 3.68 -14.67
C GLN A 30 2.64 4.49 -15.92
N LYS A 31 1.42 5.00 -16.05
CA LYS A 31 1.01 5.80 -17.21
C LYS A 31 1.70 7.17 -17.20
N GLU A 32 2.23 7.57 -18.34
CA GLU A 32 2.73 8.94 -18.51
C GLU A 32 1.61 9.95 -18.25
N GLY A 33 1.93 11.02 -17.52
CA GLY A 33 0.95 12.04 -17.14
C GLY A 33 0.01 11.66 -15.99
N ASN A 34 0.23 10.54 -15.29
CA ASN A 34 -0.53 10.23 -14.08
C ASN A 34 -0.24 11.22 -12.95
N ASP A 35 -1.24 11.46 -12.11
CA ASP A 35 -1.21 12.43 -10.99
C ASP A 35 -0.74 11.83 -9.65
N GLY A 36 -0.28 10.58 -9.63
CA GLY A 36 0.15 9.88 -8.42
C GLY A 36 -0.96 9.16 -7.63
N TYR A 37 -2.24 9.32 -7.98
CA TYR A 37 -3.34 8.65 -7.27
C TYR A 37 -3.22 7.11 -7.32
N GLY A 38 -2.89 6.56 -8.49
CA GLY A 38 -2.67 5.12 -8.64
C GLY A 38 -1.55 4.58 -7.75
N LEU A 39 -0.49 5.39 -7.52
CA LEU A 39 0.61 5.02 -6.63
C LEU A 39 0.18 5.02 -5.15
N LEU A 40 -0.63 5.99 -4.74
CA LEU A 40 -1.21 6.02 -3.39
C LEU A 40 -2.06 4.77 -3.15
N ALA A 41 -2.99 4.47 -4.06
CA ALA A 41 -3.87 3.30 -3.97
C ALA A 41 -3.08 1.99 -3.96
N LEU A 42 -2.00 1.89 -4.74
CA LEU A 42 -1.11 0.72 -4.72
C LEU A 42 -0.43 0.52 -3.35
N GLY A 43 -0.02 1.61 -2.69
CA GLY A 43 0.49 1.57 -1.33
C GLY A 43 -0.51 1.01 -0.32
N VAL A 44 -1.79 1.35 -0.46
CA VAL A 44 -2.88 0.81 0.36
C VAL A 44 -3.05 -0.70 0.12
N VAL A 45 -3.05 -1.14 -1.14
CA VAL A 45 -3.17 -2.57 -1.49
C VAL A 45 -2.04 -3.40 -0.88
N ARG A 46 -0.79 -2.93 -1.01
CA ARG A 46 0.38 -3.67 -0.55
C ARG A 46 0.66 -3.52 0.95
N ASN A 47 0.15 -2.45 1.55
CA ASN A 47 0.48 -2.04 2.91
C ASN A 47 2.01 -1.90 3.14
N ASP A 48 2.76 -1.57 2.08
CA ASP A 48 4.23 -1.65 2.07
C ASP A 48 4.93 -0.30 2.29
N ASN A 49 4.15 0.76 2.47
CA ASN A 49 4.61 2.08 2.85
C ASN A 49 3.72 2.67 3.95
N VAL A 50 4.32 3.53 4.79
CA VAL A 50 3.63 4.17 5.92
C VAL A 50 2.27 4.79 5.53
N PRO A 51 2.12 5.46 4.38
CA PRO A 51 0.86 6.09 3.98
C PRO A 51 -0.27 5.13 3.64
N GLY A 52 0.05 4.07 2.90
CA GLY A 52 -0.90 2.98 2.65
C GLY A 52 -1.35 2.36 3.96
N ALA A 53 -0.42 2.14 4.88
CA ALA A 53 -0.71 1.64 6.22
C ALA A 53 -1.54 2.60 7.08
N VAL A 54 -1.28 3.92 7.01
CA VAL A 54 -2.11 4.94 7.66
C VAL A 54 -3.54 4.85 7.15
N ALA A 55 -3.76 4.79 5.84
CA ALA A 55 -5.10 4.72 5.27
C ALA A 55 -5.84 3.44 5.70
N ASN A 56 -5.18 2.28 5.67
CA ASN A 56 -5.75 1.01 6.13
C ASN A 56 -6.15 1.06 7.61
N ILE A 57 -5.26 1.55 8.48
CA ILE A 57 -5.51 1.64 9.93
C ILE A 57 -6.60 2.66 10.24
N TYR A 58 -6.57 3.81 9.56
CA TYR A 58 -7.57 4.85 9.73
C TYR A 58 -8.97 4.34 9.35
N ALA A 59 -9.09 3.71 8.18
CA ALA A 59 -10.35 3.11 7.74
C ALA A 59 -10.81 1.99 8.67
N GLN A 60 -9.90 1.13 9.15
CA GLN A 60 -10.22 0.07 10.10
C GLN A 60 -10.70 0.62 11.45
N ASN A 61 -10.08 1.68 11.96
CA ASN A 61 -10.50 2.32 13.21
C ASN A 61 -11.87 3.00 13.07
N ARG A 62 -12.15 3.64 11.93
CA ARG A 62 -13.46 4.24 11.66
C ARG A 62 -14.55 3.17 11.53
N ALA A 63 -14.29 2.10 10.78
CA ALA A 63 -15.20 0.97 10.67
C ALA A 63 -15.53 0.37 12.06
N ARG A 64 -14.52 0.20 12.92
CA ARG A 64 -14.73 -0.25 14.31
C ARG A 64 -15.59 0.69 15.13
N ALA A 65 -15.40 2.00 15.00
CA ALA A 65 -16.23 3.00 15.66
C ALA A 65 -17.69 2.95 15.19
N ASP A 66 -17.91 2.55 13.93
CA ASP A 66 -19.24 2.30 13.37
C ASP A 66 -19.80 0.91 13.72
N GLY A 67 -19.10 0.13 14.55
CA GLY A 67 -19.50 -1.23 14.93
C GLY A 67 -19.18 -2.31 13.89
N VAL A 68 -18.44 -1.96 12.84
CA VAL A 68 -18.07 -2.86 11.73
C VAL A 68 -16.68 -3.43 11.93
N ASN A 69 -16.60 -4.74 12.18
CA ASN A 69 -15.34 -5.48 12.30
C ASN A 69 -15.11 -6.38 11.08
N MET A 70 -14.28 -5.90 10.14
CA MET A 70 -13.98 -6.63 8.90
C MET A 70 -12.66 -7.42 8.97
N SER A 71 -12.70 -8.67 8.53
CA SER A 71 -11.53 -9.51 8.29
C SER A 71 -10.71 -9.05 7.08
N GLU A 72 -9.48 -9.55 6.92
CA GLU A 72 -8.65 -9.22 5.74
C GLU A 72 -9.34 -9.61 4.42
N ARG A 73 -10.13 -10.69 4.41
CA ARG A 73 -10.94 -11.10 3.25
C ARG A 73 -12.06 -10.13 2.96
N GLN A 74 -12.74 -9.60 3.98
CA GLN A 74 -13.79 -8.60 3.78
C GLN A 74 -13.20 -7.29 3.27
N TRP A 75 -12.05 -6.85 3.79
CA TRP A 75 -11.31 -5.71 3.26
C TRP A 75 -10.81 -5.92 1.83
N GLU A 76 -10.45 -7.16 1.46
CA GLU A 76 -10.10 -7.49 0.08
C GLU A 76 -11.29 -7.34 -0.87
N ARG A 77 -12.46 -7.83 -0.47
CA ARG A 77 -13.71 -7.67 -1.23
C ARG A 77 -14.08 -6.19 -1.38
N PHE A 78 -14.09 -5.44 -0.28
CA PHE A 78 -14.32 -4.00 -0.30
C PHE A 78 -13.39 -3.29 -1.29
N GLY A 79 -12.10 -3.58 -1.24
CA GLY A 79 -11.14 -2.93 -2.12
C GLY A 79 -11.27 -3.33 -3.59
N ALA A 80 -11.77 -4.53 -3.89
CA ALA A 80 -12.09 -4.95 -5.25
C ALA A 80 -13.35 -4.24 -5.78
N ASP A 81 -14.37 -4.07 -4.95
CA ASP A 81 -15.59 -3.34 -5.32
C ASP A 81 -15.30 -1.85 -5.52
N LEU A 82 -14.51 -1.23 -4.65
CA LEU A 82 -14.03 0.15 -4.82
C LEU A 82 -13.27 0.33 -6.13
N MET A 83 -12.37 -0.59 -6.48
CA MET A 83 -11.64 -0.56 -7.74
C MET A 83 -12.60 -0.66 -8.95
N ARG A 84 -13.62 -1.51 -8.90
CA ARG A 84 -14.63 -1.60 -9.98
C ARG A 84 -15.43 -0.31 -10.13
N ALA A 85 -15.78 0.33 -9.02
CA ALA A 85 -16.46 1.62 -9.03
C ALA A 85 -15.55 2.75 -9.58
N ASP A 86 -14.26 2.75 -9.24
CA ASP A 86 -13.26 3.65 -9.85
C ASP A 86 -13.16 3.41 -11.37
N PHE A 87 -13.09 2.14 -11.80
CA PHE A 87 -13.04 1.80 -13.22
C PHE A 87 -14.28 2.30 -13.99
N ALA A 88 -15.48 2.11 -13.44
CA ALA A 88 -16.72 2.58 -14.04
C ALA A 88 -16.71 4.12 -14.23
N GLU A 89 -16.11 4.85 -13.29
CA GLU A 89 -15.97 6.30 -13.38
C GLU A 89 -14.97 6.72 -14.48
N ARG A 90 -13.89 5.95 -14.68
CA ARG A 90 -12.97 6.15 -15.81
C ARG A 90 -13.63 5.84 -17.15
N GLU A 91 -14.43 4.78 -17.23
CA GLU A 91 -15.24 4.49 -18.42
C GLU A 91 -16.22 5.63 -18.73
N ARG A 92 -16.85 6.21 -17.71
CA ARG A 92 -17.71 7.39 -17.87
C ARG A 92 -16.94 8.57 -18.46
N MET A 93 -15.74 8.87 -17.97
CA MET A 93 -14.89 9.94 -18.52
C MET A 93 -14.47 9.67 -19.97
N MET A 94 -14.15 8.42 -20.30
CA MET A 94 -13.85 8.02 -21.68
C MET A 94 -15.05 8.22 -22.60
N GLY A 95 -16.25 7.84 -22.17
CA GLY A 95 -17.50 8.06 -22.92
C GLY A 95 -17.83 9.54 -23.15
N GLN A 96 -17.31 10.43 -22.29
CA GLN A 96 -17.45 11.89 -22.42
C GLN A 96 -16.34 12.53 -23.26
N GLY A 97 -15.46 11.74 -23.89
CA GLY A 97 -14.32 12.27 -24.64
C GLY A 97 -13.28 12.96 -23.76
N ARG A 98 -13.18 12.57 -22.48
CA ARG A 98 -12.25 13.12 -21.49
C ARG A 98 -11.20 12.08 -21.05
N PRO A 99 -10.33 11.63 -21.98
CA PRO A 99 -9.28 10.65 -21.65
C PRO A 99 -8.27 11.18 -20.63
N ASP A 100 -8.08 12.50 -20.58
CA ASP A 100 -7.27 13.20 -19.58
C ASP A 100 -7.81 13.00 -18.17
N LEU A 101 -9.13 13.18 -17.98
CA LEU A 101 -9.80 12.95 -16.70
C LEU A 101 -9.96 11.46 -16.39
N ALA A 102 -10.09 10.61 -17.41
CA ALA A 102 -10.11 9.16 -17.21
C ALA A 102 -8.79 8.65 -16.62
N LEU A 103 -7.65 9.27 -16.96
CA LEU A 103 -6.37 9.00 -16.33
C LEU A 103 -6.29 9.60 -14.92
N ASN A 104 -6.67 10.86 -14.79
CA ASN A 104 -6.56 11.64 -13.56
C ASN A 104 -7.95 12.11 -13.11
N LEU A 105 -8.69 11.21 -12.43
CA LEU A 105 -10.04 11.50 -11.99
C LEU A 105 -10.03 12.74 -11.07
N PRO A 106 -10.95 13.70 -11.27
CA PRO A 106 -11.09 14.80 -10.35
C PRO A 106 -11.48 14.30 -8.95
N VAL A 107 -11.07 15.02 -7.91
CA VAL A 107 -11.26 14.65 -6.51
C VAL A 107 -12.73 14.39 -6.19
N ARG A 108 -13.65 15.13 -6.79
CA ARG A 108 -15.08 14.91 -6.58
C ARG A 108 -15.51 13.50 -6.97
N GLN A 109 -15.06 13.04 -8.13
CA GLN A 109 -15.38 11.71 -8.63
C GLN A 109 -14.73 10.62 -7.77
N VAL A 110 -13.47 10.82 -7.37
CA VAL A 110 -12.76 9.91 -6.46
C VAL A 110 -13.52 9.82 -5.12
N GLN A 111 -13.90 10.96 -4.55
CA GLN A 111 -14.65 11.05 -3.30
C GLN A 111 -15.99 10.34 -3.40
N ASP A 112 -16.79 10.63 -4.43
CA ASP A 112 -18.12 10.02 -4.59
C ASP A 112 -18.03 8.48 -4.72
N VAL A 113 -16.96 7.96 -5.36
CA VAL A 113 -16.68 6.51 -5.42
C VAL A 113 -16.37 5.94 -4.05
N HIS A 114 -15.53 6.60 -3.25
CA HIS A 114 -15.22 6.15 -1.89
C HIS A 114 -16.47 6.21 -0.99
N ASP A 115 -17.21 7.31 -1.04
CA ASP A 115 -18.43 7.53 -0.24
C ASP A 115 -19.47 6.42 -0.50
N ARG A 116 -19.71 6.08 -1.77
CA ARG A 116 -20.60 4.96 -2.13
C ARG A 116 -20.04 3.61 -1.69
N SER A 117 -18.73 3.40 -1.82
CA SER A 117 -18.09 2.13 -1.45
C SER A 117 -18.13 1.89 0.06
N PHE A 118 -17.83 2.89 0.89
CA PHE A 118 -17.89 2.76 2.35
C PHE A 118 -19.33 2.55 2.84
N ARG A 119 -20.30 3.32 2.32
CA ARG A 119 -21.73 3.14 2.64
C ARG A 119 -22.24 1.74 2.33
N ALA A 120 -21.83 1.15 1.21
CA ALA A 120 -22.23 -0.20 0.83
C ALA A 120 -21.80 -1.28 1.84
N TYR A 121 -20.81 -0.98 2.67
CA TYR A 121 -20.28 -1.86 3.71
C TYR A 121 -20.69 -1.43 5.13
N GLY A 122 -21.63 -0.48 5.26
CA GLY A 122 -22.10 0.03 6.55
C GLY A 122 -21.06 0.86 7.30
N ILE A 123 -20.05 1.39 6.60
CA ILE A 123 -18.98 2.21 7.17
C ILE A 123 -19.25 3.66 6.80
N ASN A 124 -19.04 4.56 7.76
CA ASN A 124 -19.14 5.99 7.54
C ASN A 124 -18.12 6.45 6.47
N GLU A 125 -18.54 7.33 5.57
CA GLU A 125 -17.74 7.84 4.45
C GLU A 125 -16.43 8.52 4.89
N ASP A 126 -16.42 9.07 6.11
CA ASP A 126 -15.23 9.65 6.73
C ASP A 126 -14.09 8.63 6.91
N ALA A 127 -14.35 7.31 6.77
CA ALA A 127 -13.31 6.29 6.76
C ALA A 127 -12.31 6.45 5.60
N TRP A 128 -12.69 7.17 4.53
CA TRP A 128 -11.72 7.62 3.55
C TRP A 128 -10.88 8.77 4.12
N THR A 129 -9.60 8.52 4.38
CA THR A 129 -8.72 9.42 5.13
C THR A 129 -8.79 10.91 4.74
N PRO A 130 -8.80 11.32 3.45
CA PRO A 130 -8.84 12.75 3.09
C PRO A 130 -10.24 13.37 3.15
N ARG A 131 -11.31 12.57 3.34
CA ARG A 131 -12.71 12.96 3.12
C ARG A 131 -13.11 14.24 3.86
N MET A 132 -12.91 14.27 5.17
CA MET A 132 -13.30 15.40 6.02
C MET A 132 -12.53 16.68 5.65
N LEU A 133 -11.23 16.56 5.37
CA LEU A 133 -10.37 17.67 4.98
C LEU A 133 -10.77 18.24 3.61
N LEU A 134 -11.07 17.37 2.64
CA LEU A 134 -11.50 17.78 1.31
C LEU A 134 -12.87 18.47 1.33
N ASP A 135 -13.79 18.01 2.18
CA ASP A 135 -15.07 18.68 2.36
C ASP A 135 -14.92 20.05 3.03
N ALA A 136 -14.05 20.17 4.04
CA ALA A 136 -13.73 21.45 4.65
C ALA A 136 -13.14 22.41 3.60
N ALA A 137 -12.13 21.97 2.84
CA ALA A 137 -11.56 22.76 1.75
C ALA A 137 -12.62 23.20 0.73
N ARG A 138 -13.54 22.29 0.36
CA ARG A 138 -14.65 22.57 -0.56
C ARG A 138 -15.62 23.61 0.00
N ARG A 139 -15.95 23.58 1.29
CA ARG A 139 -16.81 24.60 1.91
C ARG A 139 -16.15 25.97 1.94
N HIS A 140 -14.82 26.03 2.15
CA HIS A 140 -14.08 27.29 2.24
C HIS A 140 -13.78 27.94 0.89
N GLY A 141 -13.45 27.14 -0.13
CA GLY A 141 -12.97 27.68 -1.42
C GLY A 141 -13.56 26.99 -2.66
N GLY A 142 -14.60 26.18 -2.51
CA GLY A 142 -15.24 25.45 -3.60
C GLY A 142 -14.39 24.29 -4.13
N GLU A 143 -14.83 23.71 -5.25
CA GLU A 143 -14.18 22.51 -5.82
C GLU A 143 -12.71 22.74 -6.21
N ARG A 144 -12.35 23.95 -6.63
CA ARG A 144 -10.96 24.29 -6.96
C ARG A 144 -10.03 24.19 -5.75
N GLU A 145 -10.52 24.55 -4.58
CA GLU A 145 -9.74 24.46 -3.34
C GLU A 145 -9.55 23.01 -2.91
N ALA A 146 -10.63 22.20 -2.96
CA ALA A 146 -10.54 20.76 -2.71
C ALA A 146 -9.55 20.07 -3.66
N GLU A 147 -9.58 20.41 -4.95
CA GLU A 147 -8.61 19.91 -5.93
C GLU A 147 -7.18 20.35 -5.64
N SER A 148 -7.00 21.58 -5.18
CA SER A 148 -5.69 22.10 -4.80
C SER A 148 -5.09 21.31 -3.63
N VAL A 149 -5.90 21.06 -2.59
CA VAL A 149 -5.52 20.23 -1.44
C VAL A 149 -5.24 18.80 -1.89
N TRP A 150 -6.12 18.20 -2.70
CA TRP A 150 -5.95 16.84 -3.21
C TRP A 150 -4.70 16.65 -4.04
N ARG A 151 -4.41 17.60 -4.95
CA ARG A 151 -3.15 17.63 -5.69
C ARG A 151 -1.96 17.69 -4.74
N GLY A 152 -1.97 18.58 -3.75
CA GLY A 152 -0.90 18.67 -2.75
C GLY A 152 -0.70 17.38 -1.93
N MET A 153 -1.75 16.61 -1.69
CA MET A 153 -1.66 15.31 -1.00
C MET A 153 -1.05 14.22 -1.89
N ARG A 154 -1.34 14.24 -3.21
CA ARG A 154 -0.82 13.29 -4.21
C ARG A 154 0.61 13.59 -4.64
N ASP A 155 1.00 14.86 -4.72
CA ASP A 155 2.28 15.32 -5.24
C ASP A 155 3.41 15.06 -4.23
N ASN A 156 3.96 13.83 -4.24
CA ASN A 156 4.98 13.33 -3.31
C ASN A 156 6.20 12.77 -4.03
N SER A 157 6.75 13.56 -4.96
CA SER A 157 8.03 13.23 -5.59
C SER A 157 9.14 13.02 -4.53
N TYR A 158 9.64 11.78 -4.52
CA TYR A 158 10.92 11.27 -4.00
C TYR A 158 11.26 11.28 -2.49
N LEU A 159 10.49 11.89 -1.58
CA LEU A 159 10.74 11.78 -0.11
C LEU A 159 9.50 11.56 0.77
N GLY A 160 8.45 10.97 0.19
CA GLY A 160 7.40 10.28 0.93
C GLY A 160 6.40 11.18 1.64
N ILE A 161 5.18 10.69 1.73
CA ILE A 161 3.95 11.30 2.27
C ILE A 161 4.04 11.81 3.73
N GLY A 162 5.22 11.77 4.37
CA GLY A 162 5.49 12.66 5.50
C GLY A 162 5.23 14.14 5.18
N ARG A 163 5.52 14.61 3.95
CA ARG A 163 5.12 15.95 3.51
C ARG A 163 3.63 16.07 3.20
N GLY A 164 2.99 15.05 2.60
CA GLY A 164 1.53 15.06 2.37
C GLY A 164 0.72 15.22 3.67
N ILE A 165 1.18 14.59 4.77
CA ILE A 165 0.61 14.78 6.11
C ILE A 165 0.98 16.14 6.70
N GLY A 166 2.20 16.66 6.48
CA GLY A 166 2.57 18.02 6.88
C GLY A 166 1.75 19.11 6.18
N THR A 167 1.50 18.96 4.88
CA THR A 167 0.58 19.79 4.09
C THR A 167 -0.86 19.63 4.60
N SER A 168 -1.27 18.40 4.95
CA SER A 168 -2.57 18.15 5.59
C SER A 168 -2.70 18.80 6.96
N TYR A 169 -1.59 18.95 7.71
CA TYR A 169 -1.57 19.61 9.02
C TYR A 169 -1.86 21.12 8.89
N ASN A 170 -1.14 21.80 8.00
CA ASN A 170 -1.34 23.22 7.72
C ASN A 170 -2.70 23.47 7.06
N ALA A 171 -3.11 22.60 6.14
CA ALA A 171 -4.43 22.67 5.50
C ALA A 171 -5.56 22.45 6.50
N ALA A 172 -5.47 21.46 7.39
CA ALA A 172 -6.50 21.20 8.37
C ALA A 172 -6.69 22.39 9.32
N HIS A 173 -5.62 22.99 9.83
CA HIS A 173 -5.74 24.20 10.66
C HIS A 173 -6.37 25.38 9.89
N ARG A 174 -6.05 25.54 8.60
CA ARG A 174 -6.64 26.58 7.74
C ARG A 174 -8.16 26.44 7.61
N TYR A 175 -8.68 25.21 7.51
CA TYR A 175 -10.10 24.96 7.29
C TYR A 175 -10.87 24.60 8.56
N ASN A 176 -10.27 24.77 9.74
CA ASN A 176 -10.94 24.51 11.00
C ASN A 176 -12.19 25.40 11.14
N ASP A 177 -13.36 24.77 11.25
CA ASP A 177 -14.65 25.46 11.29
C ASP A 177 -15.67 24.68 12.14
N ALA A 178 -16.91 25.17 12.23
CA ALA A 178 -17.96 24.55 13.04
C ALA A 178 -18.34 23.12 12.59
N GLN A 179 -17.99 22.72 11.37
CA GLN A 179 -18.28 21.41 10.77
C GLN A 179 -17.01 20.56 10.56
N PHE A 180 -15.83 21.08 10.90
CA PHE A 180 -14.56 20.37 10.78
C PHE A 180 -13.63 20.72 11.95
N ASN A 181 -13.47 19.75 12.85
CA ASN A 181 -12.53 19.82 13.96
C ASN A 181 -11.14 19.33 13.51
N ALA A 182 -10.26 20.26 13.19
CA ALA A 182 -8.91 19.96 12.72
C ALA A 182 -8.09 19.20 13.77
N ALA A 183 -8.25 19.51 15.06
CA ALA A 183 -7.50 18.86 16.13
C ALA A 183 -7.88 17.37 16.26
N GLU A 184 -9.17 17.05 16.22
CA GLU A 184 -9.66 15.68 16.25
C GLU A 184 -9.24 14.89 15.01
N TYR A 185 -9.42 15.47 13.82
CA TYR A 185 -8.99 14.87 12.56
C TYR A 185 -7.49 14.54 12.56
N LEU A 186 -6.65 15.51 12.94
CA LEU A 186 -5.20 15.32 12.99
C LEU A 186 -4.78 14.34 14.09
N GLY A 187 -5.48 14.32 15.22
CA GLY A 187 -5.30 13.31 16.27
C GLY A 187 -5.51 11.90 15.74
N ASN A 188 -6.61 11.67 15.02
CA ASN A 188 -6.95 10.37 14.43
C ASN A 188 -5.93 9.93 13.37
N VAL A 189 -5.52 10.84 12.47
CA VAL A 189 -4.48 10.55 11.45
C VAL A 189 -3.13 10.26 12.11
N THR A 190 -2.78 11.01 13.17
CA THR A 190 -1.52 10.81 13.92
C THR A 190 -1.49 9.48 14.65
N ALA A 191 -2.61 9.10 15.30
CA ALA A 191 -2.75 7.79 15.94
C ALA A 191 -2.62 6.65 14.91
N ALA A 192 -3.28 6.76 13.75
CA ALA A 192 -3.14 5.80 12.67
C ALA A 192 -1.68 5.70 12.17
N ARG A 193 -0.98 6.83 12.09
CA ARG A 193 0.45 6.87 11.72
C ARG A 193 1.35 6.19 12.73
N ALA A 194 1.12 6.38 14.02
CA ALA A 194 1.90 5.72 15.09
C ALA A 194 1.75 4.19 15.06
N LEU A 195 0.58 3.69 14.65
CA LEU A 195 0.35 2.26 14.44
C LEU A 195 0.94 1.78 13.10
N ALA A 196 0.88 2.61 12.05
CA ALA A 196 1.38 2.28 10.71
C ALA A 196 2.89 1.99 10.69
N THR A 197 3.69 2.69 11.50
CA THR A 197 5.15 2.44 11.62
C THR A 197 5.47 1.06 12.19
N GLN A 198 4.51 0.44 12.87
CA GLN A 198 4.62 -0.91 13.40
C GLN A 198 3.92 -1.95 12.52
N SER A 199 3.22 -1.55 11.46
CA SER A 199 2.49 -2.49 10.62
C SER A 199 3.42 -3.31 9.72
N LEU A 200 3.09 -4.58 9.51
CA LEU A 200 3.78 -5.42 8.54
C LEU A 200 3.15 -5.25 7.14
N PRO A 201 3.95 -5.32 6.06
CA PRO A 201 3.42 -5.40 4.71
C PRO A 201 2.54 -6.63 4.48
N ASN A 202 1.56 -6.53 3.60
CA ASN A 202 0.67 -7.64 3.25
C ASN A 202 1.28 -8.61 2.21
N THR A 203 2.56 -8.43 1.87
CA THR A 203 3.27 -9.20 0.84
C THR A 203 3.84 -10.52 1.35
N ASP A 204 4.03 -10.64 2.67
CA ASP A 204 4.39 -11.90 3.33
C ASP A 204 3.13 -12.59 3.90
N PRO A 205 2.66 -13.70 3.29
CA PRO A 205 1.52 -14.46 3.75
C PRO A 205 1.80 -15.23 5.04
N ASN A 206 3.08 -15.45 5.38
CA ASN A 206 3.48 -16.25 6.54
C ASN A 206 3.72 -15.39 7.79
N ARG A 207 3.50 -14.07 7.74
CA ARG A 207 3.65 -13.15 8.87
C ARG A 207 2.48 -12.18 8.95
N ILE A 208 1.72 -12.21 10.04
CA ILE A 208 0.48 -11.43 10.23
C ILE A 208 0.56 -10.73 11.60
N GLY A 209 0.41 -9.41 11.63
CA GLY A 209 0.46 -8.62 12.86
C GLY A 209 1.35 -7.39 12.74
N ALA A 210 1.95 -6.98 13.85
CA ALA A 210 2.85 -5.85 13.96
C ALA A 210 4.33 -6.29 13.94
N SER A 211 5.25 -5.37 13.71
CA SER A 211 6.69 -5.62 13.59
C SER A 211 7.31 -6.19 14.87
N SER A 212 6.79 -5.79 16.04
CA SER A 212 7.24 -6.21 17.37
C SER A 212 6.46 -7.42 17.92
N ILE A 213 5.25 -7.67 17.41
CA ILE A 213 4.39 -8.78 17.83
C ILE A 213 3.54 -9.27 16.65
N TYR A 214 3.82 -10.48 16.19
CA TYR A 214 3.16 -11.06 15.01
C TYR A 214 3.02 -12.56 15.10
N HIS A 215 2.04 -13.09 14.41
CA HIS A 215 1.89 -14.51 14.15
C HIS A 215 2.74 -14.91 12.94
N MET A 216 3.46 -16.02 13.05
CA MET A 216 4.30 -16.59 12.01
C MET A 216 3.87 -18.02 11.68
N TYR A 217 3.73 -18.32 10.39
CA TYR A 217 3.37 -19.66 9.90
C TYR A 217 4.61 -20.48 9.54
N SER A 218 4.71 -21.69 10.09
CA SER A 218 5.70 -22.70 9.69
C SER A 218 5.10 -23.58 8.60
N GLU A 219 5.65 -23.54 7.38
CA GLU A 219 5.21 -24.43 6.30
C GLU A 219 5.60 -25.90 6.55
N ARG A 220 6.71 -26.12 7.26
CA ARG A 220 7.19 -27.45 7.64
C ARG A 220 6.22 -28.12 8.61
N ASP A 221 5.85 -27.39 9.65
CA ASP A 221 5.06 -27.94 10.77
C ASP A 221 3.56 -27.68 10.60
N ARG A 222 3.19 -26.90 9.57
CA ARG A 222 1.83 -26.48 9.25
C ARG A 222 1.11 -25.86 10.45
N SER A 223 1.83 -25.01 11.18
CA SER A 223 1.38 -24.45 12.45
C SER A 223 1.71 -22.97 12.56
N TRP A 224 0.98 -22.28 13.45
CA TRP A 224 1.18 -20.88 13.77
C TRP A 224 1.91 -20.72 15.10
N SER A 225 2.71 -19.66 15.22
CA SER A 225 3.31 -19.23 16.48
C SER A 225 3.23 -17.72 16.63
N LEU A 226 2.90 -17.25 17.83
CA LEU A 226 3.06 -15.86 18.22
C LEU A 226 4.54 -15.58 18.49
N VAL A 227 5.09 -14.59 17.81
CA VAL A 227 6.46 -14.13 17.98
C VAL A 227 6.43 -12.73 18.57
N ASN A 228 7.06 -12.55 19.73
CA ASN A 228 7.24 -11.25 20.37
C ASN A 228 8.73 -10.89 20.39
N THR A 229 9.09 -9.79 19.75
CA THR A 229 10.46 -9.28 19.63
C THR A 229 10.69 -7.99 20.42
N ALA A 230 9.73 -7.52 21.22
CA ALA A 230 9.83 -6.25 21.95
C ALA A 230 11.06 -6.19 22.88
N GLY A 231 11.42 -7.31 23.51
CA GLY A 231 12.60 -7.41 24.38
C GLY A 231 13.94 -7.43 23.66
N VAL A 232 13.97 -7.64 22.33
CA VAL A 232 15.22 -7.81 21.56
C VAL A 232 16.03 -6.53 21.49
N ALA A 233 15.36 -5.38 21.35
CA ALA A 233 16.02 -4.08 21.35
C ALA A 233 16.74 -3.77 22.69
N MET A 234 16.34 -4.44 23.76
CA MET A 234 16.92 -4.33 25.10
C MET A 234 17.87 -5.50 25.45
N GLY A 235 18.33 -6.25 24.44
CA GLY A 235 19.26 -7.38 24.62
C GLY A 235 18.61 -8.71 25.01
N GLY A 236 17.27 -8.79 25.03
CA GLY A 236 16.53 -10.03 25.26
C GLY A 236 16.44 -10.94 24.03
N MET A 237 15.98 -12.18 24.23
CA MET A 237 15.68 -13.12 23.15
C MET A 237 14.22 -12.97 22.69
N PRO A 238 13.90 -13.26 21.41
CA PRO A 238 12.51 -13.35 20.96
C PRO A 238 11.75 -14.43 21.74
N VAL A 239 10.52 -14.12 22.15
CA VAL A 239 9.60 -15.10 22.75
C VAL A 239 8.75 -15.69 21.63
N ILE A 240 8.73 -17.02 21.52
CA ILE A 240 7.96 -17.74 20.50
C ILE A 240 7.01 -18.71 21.20
N ILE A 241 5.71 -18.53 21.00
CA ILE A 241 4.65 -19.33 21.65
C ILE A 241 3.79 -19.97 20.55
N PRO A 242 3.60 -21.30 20.55
CA PRO A 242 2.68 -21.94 19.62
C PRO A 242 1.26 -21.39 19.77
N GLU A 243 0.63 -20.99 18.67
CA GLU A 243 -0.78 -20.61 18.67
C GLU A 243 -1.63 -21.88 18.72
N ARG A 244 -2.55 -21.94 19.68
CA ARG A 244 -3.38 -23.13 19.95
C ARG A 244 -4.87 -22.84 19.92
N ASP A 245 -5.27 -21.56 19.92
CA ASP A 245 -6.68 -21.19 19.81
C ASP A 245 -7.20 -21.52 18.40
N PRO A 246 -8.17 -22.44 18.25
CA PRO A 246 -8.71 -22.81 16.95
C PRO A 246 -9.35 -21.64 16.19
N ALA A 247 -10.01 -20.72 16.91
CA ALA A 247 -10.66 -19.56 16.28
C ALA A 247 -9.60 -18.62 15.69
N ARG A 248 -8.54 -18.35 16.47
CA ARG A 248 -7.42 -17.53 16.01
C ARG A 248 -6.66 -18.18 14.84
N ILE A 249 -6.43 -19.50 14.88
CA ILE A 249 -5.80 -20.23 13.78
C ILE A 249 -6.65 -20.11 12.49
N ALA A 250 -7.97 -20.23 12.59
CA ALA A 250 -8.86 -20.09 11.45
C ALA A 250 -8.78 -18.68 10.82
N GLU A 251 -8.78 -17.62 11.64
CA GLU A 251 -8.60 -16.24 11.20
C GLU A 251 -7.25 -16.03 10.48
N LEU A 252 -6.16 -16.54 11.07
CA LEU A 252 -4.81 -16.43 10.49
C LEU A 252 -4.69 -17.18 9.17
N ASN A 253 -5.29 -18.37 9.07
CA ASN A 253 -5.35 -19.14 7.83
C ASN A 253 -6.15 -18.41 6.75
N ASP A 254 -7.27 -17.77 7.11
CA ASP A 254 -8.08 -16.99 6.18
C ASP A 254 -7.30 -15.80 5.61
N ALA A 255 -6.65 -15.02 6.47
CA ALA A 255 -5.80 -13.90 6.08
C ALA A 255 -4.60 -14.36 5.23
N ARG A 256 -3.95 -15.47 5.61
CA ARG A 256 -2.88 -16.09 4.82
C ARG A 256 -3.35 -16.49 3.43
N ALA A 257 -4.54 -17.08 3.31
CA ALA A 257 -5.11 -17.46 2.02
C ALA A 257 -5.36 -16.25 1.12
N VAL A 258 -5.84 -15.13 1.67
CA VAL A 258 -5.98 -13.86 0.92
C VAL A 258 -4.63 -13.38 0.39
N ARG A 259 -3.57 -13.40 1.21
CA ARG A 259 -2.23 -12.94 0.81
C ARG A 259 -1.57 -13.86 -0.21
N LEU A 260 -1.81 -15.17 -0.13
CA LEU A 260 -1.40 -16.12 -1.17
C LEU A 260 -2.11 -15.84 -2.49
N HIS A 261 -3.43 -15.64 -2.44
CA HIS A 261 -4.20 -15.29 -3.63
C HIS A 261 -3.70 -13.99 -4.27
N ARG A 262 -3.45 -12.92 -3.48
CA ARG A 262 -2.84 -11.68 -3.99
C ARG A 262 -1.47 -11.93 -4.64
N ARG A 263 -0.66 -12.83 -4.06
CA ARG A 263 0.65 -13.20 -4.62
C ARG A 263 0.50 -13.88 -5.98
N GLU A 264 -0.48 -14.76 -6.15
CA GLU A 264 -0.78 -15.41 -7.43
C GLU A 264 -1.23 -14.36 -8.47
N MET A 265 -2.18 -13.50 -8.10
CA MET A 265 -2.73 -12.44 -8.96
C MET A 265 -1.67 -11.45 -9.43
N ARG A 266 -0.66 -11.14 -8.62
CA ARG A 266 0.42 -10.20 -9.00
C ARG A 266 1.18 -10.61 -10.26
N ASP A 267 1.25 -11.91 -10.56
CA ASP A 267 1.94 -12.42 -11.75
C ASP A 267 0.98 -12.69 -12.94
N ASP A 268 -0.32 -12.46 -12.77
CA ASP A 268 -1.39 -12.72 -13.75
C ASP A 268 -1.61 -11.53 -14.71
N PHE A 269 -0.58 -11.24 -15.52
CA PHE A 269 -0.66 -10.17 -16.51
C PHE A 269 -1.58 -10.52 -17.67
N THR A 270 -2.39 -9.56 -18.12
CA THR A 270 -3.22 -9.75 -19.31
C THR A 270 -2.39 -10.02 -20.56
N THR A 271 -2.95 -10.73 -21.54
CA THR A 271 -2.27 -11.02 -22.83
C THR A 271 -1.77 -9.73 -23.50
N THR A 272 -2.57 -8.66 -23.48
CA THR A 272 -2.20 -7.33 -24.00
C THR A 272 -1.04 -6.70 -23.23
N THR A 273 -1.02 -6.83 -21.89
CA THR A 273 0.11 -6.34 -21.09
C THR A 273 1.37 -7.18 -21.31
N ARG A 274 1.21 -8.48 -21.58
CA ARG A 274 2.31 -9.42 -21.84
C ARG A 274 3.03 -9.12 -23.17
N THR A 275 2.28 -8.79 -24.23
CA THR A 275 2.85 -8.47 -25.55
C THR A 275 3.60 -7.12 -25.56
N GLY A 276 3.11 -6.11 -24.84
CA GLY A 276 3.82 -4.83 -24.66
C GLY A 276 5.12 -4.94 -23.85
N ARG A 277 5.26 -5.99 -23.03
CA ARG A 277 6.46 -6.23 -22.19
C ARG A 277 7.63 -6.88 -22.94
N SER A 278 7.46 -7.23 -24.22
CA SER A 278 8.53 -7.76 -25.08
C SER A 278 9.64 -6.72 -25.35
N GLY A 279 9.37 -5.42 -25.11
CA GLY A 279 10.34 -4.33 -25.25
C GLY A 279 10.79 -3.67 -23.93
N ALA A 280 10.12 -3.95 -22.80
CA ALA A 280 10.44 -3.35 -21.50
C ALA A 280 10.92 -4.42 -20.53
N ALA A 281 12.24 -4.45 -20.31
CA ALA A 281 12.94 -5.41 -19.46
C ALA A 281 12.16 -5.75 -18.17
N ARG A 282 12.06 -7.06 -17.89
CA ARG A 282 11.60 -7.63 -16.61
C ARG A 282 12.39 -7.01 -15.44
N ARG A 283 11.97 -5.86 -14.93
CA ARG A 283 12.35 -5.41 -13.59
C ARG A 283 11.49 -6.15 -12.58
N ARG A 284 11.92 -7.37 -12.25
CA ARG A 284 11.57 -8.02 -10.99
C ARG A 284 12.07 -7.11 -9.86
N SER A 285 11.28 -6.91 -8.81
CA SER A 285 11.82 -6.43 -7.54
C SER A 285 13.04 -7.29 -7.17
N PRO A 286 14.13 -6.70 -6.66
CA PRO A 286 15.31 -7.47 -6.32
C PRO A 286 14.90 -8.54 -5.31
N ARG A 287 15.06 -9.81 -5.69
CA ARG A 287 15.09 -10.90 -4.72
C ARG A 287 16.14 -10.49 -3.69
N THR A 288 15.76 -10.37 -2.43
CA THR A 288 16.70 -10.39 -1.33
C THR A 288 17.50 -11.68 -1.46
N SER A 289 18.71 -11.56 -1.99
CA SER A 289 19.70 -12.61 -1.99
C SER A 289 20.04 -12.88 -0.54
N MET A 290 19.50 -13.98 0.01
CA MET A 290 20.03 -14.57 1.23
C MET A 290 21.50 -14.91 0.97
N CYS A 291 22.41 -14.18 1.61
CA CYS A 291 23.78 -14.66 1.79
C CYS A 291 23.70 -15.87 2.75
N ARG A 292 23.82 -17.08 2.19
CA ARG A 292 24.16 -18.25 3.00
C ARG A 292 25.65 -18.17 3.37
N PRO A 293 26.03 -18.31 4.64
CA PRO A 293 27.43 -18.43 5.00
C PRO A 293 27.94 -19.80 4.52
N ILE A 294 28.95 -19.77 3.65
CA ILE A 294 29.73 -20.97 3.31
C ILE A 294 30.81 -21.12 4.38
N ARG A 295 30.87 -22.30 5.00
CA ARG A 295 31.90 -22.72 5.96
C ARG A 295 33.29 -22.51 5.35
N ALA A 296 34.14 -21.73 6.00
CA ALA A 296 35.52 -21.54 5.61
C ALA A 296 36.35 -22.78 5.98
N SER A 297 36.81 -23.52 4.98
CA SER A 297 37.94 -24.44 5.10
C SER A 297 39.10 -23.88 4.30
N ARG A 298 40.08 -23.36 5.03
CA ARG A 298 41.51 -23.17 4.70
C ARG A 298 41.87 -22.75 3.27
N GLY A 299 42.33 -21.50 3.16
CA GLY A 299 43.40 -21.11 2.24
C GLY A 299 42.96 -20.62 0.85
N VAL A 300 43.34 -19.37 0.57
CA VAL A 300 43.37 -18.70 -0.75
C VAL A 300 42.02 -18.20 -1.29
N ALA A 301 41.86 -16.87 -1.27
CA ALA A 301 40.76 -16.16 -1.89
C ALA A 301 40.94 -16.12 -3.42
N ALA A 302 40.00 -16.72 -4.15
CA ALA A 302 39.79 -16.46 -5.56
C ALA A 302 38.32 -16.13 -5.80
N MET A 303 38.04 -14.84 -6.08
CA MET A 303 36.70 -14.33 -6.41
C MET A 303 36.55 -14.35 -7.93
N ARG A 304 35.73 -15.27 -8.47
CA ARG A 304 35.29 -15.25 -9.87
C ARG A 304 33.88 -14.67 -9.95
N CYS A 305 33.75 -13.52 -10.59
CA CYS A 305 32.45 -12.96 -11.00
C CYS A 305 32.00 -13.62 -12.32
N ILE A 306 30.87 -14.32 -12.31
CA ILE A 306 30.23 -14.80 -13.53
C ILE A 306 29.02 -13.90 -13.87
N ASN A 307 29.26 -13.13 -14.93
CA ASN A 307 28.36 -12.71 -16.00
C ASN A 307 27.87 -11.26 -16.08
N ARG A 308 27.99 -10.81 -17.33
CA ARG A 308 27.84 -9.50 -17.94
C ARG A 308 26.36 -9.17 -18.14
N SER A 309 25.94 -7.98 -17.71
CA SER A 309 25.30 -6.96 -18.57
C SER A 309 24.72 -5.84 -17.71
N SER A 310 25.05 -4.60 -18.10
CA SER A 310 24.59 -3.31 -17.59
C SER A 310 25.13 -2.82 -16.23
N ARG A 311 25.69 -1.59 -16.29
CA ARG A 311 26.52 -0.88 -15.32
C ARG A 311 25.78 -0.58 -14.01
N ALA A 312 26.31 -1.07 -12.89
CA ALA A 312 26.15 -0.44 -11.58
C ALA A 312 27.48 -0.59 -10.83
N SER A 313 28.13 0.52 -10.50
CA SER A 313 29.34 0.54 -9.67
C SER A 313 28.98 0.08 -8.26
N CYS A 314 29.53 -1.03 -7.80
CA CYS A 314 29.52 -1.40 -6.38
C CYS A 314 30.49 -0.48 -5.62
N VAL A 315 29.97 0.35 -4.72
CA VAL A 315 30.77 0.99 -3.68
C VAL A 315 30.57 0.19 -2.39
N CYS A 316 31.51 -0.70 -2.09
CA CYS A 316 31.61 -1.34 -0.79
C CYS A 316 32.42 -0.43 0.14
N ARG A 317 31.77 0.17 1.14
CA ARG A 317 32.45 0.95 2.20
C ARG A 317 33.04 -0.06 3.19
N ALA A 318 34.36 -0.20 3.22
CA ALA A 318 35.05 -0.99 4.23
C ALA A 318 34.93 -0.29 5.60
N GLY A 319 34.43 -1.02 6.60
CA GLY A 319 34.42 -0.56 7.99
C GLY A 319 35.85 -0.46 8.52
N THR A 320 36.16 0.65 9.16
CA THR A 320 37.43 0.89 9.85
C THR A 320 37.61 -0.09 11.02
N PRO A 321 38.74 -0.80 11.13
CA PRO A 321 39.02 -1.64 12.28
C PRO A 321 39.43 -0.79 13.48
N SER A 322 38.74 -1.04 14.60
CA SER A 322 39.10 -0.59 15.95
C SER A 322 40.49 -1.10 16.34
N ARG A 323 41.41 -0.18 16.62
CA ARG A 323 42.71 -0.46 17.23
C ARG A 323 42.55 -0.55 18.76
N THR A 324 42.72 -1.75 19.28
CA THR A 324 43.17 -2.02 20.65
C THR A 324 44.70 -2.06 20.67
N SER A 325 45.32 -1.37 21.62
CA SER A 325 46.67 -1.69 22.11
C SER A 325 47.04 -0.81 23.30
N GLY A 326 47.54 -1.45 24.36
CA GLY A 326 48.52 -0.90 25.31
C GLY A 326 47.94 -0.17 26.50
#